data_AF-A0A5K0WUE2-F1
#
_entry.id   AF-A0A5K0WUE2-F1
#
_cell.length_a   1.000
_cell.length_b   1.000
_cell.length_c   1.000
_cell.angle_alpha   90.00
_cell.angle_beta   90.00
_cell.angle_gamma   90.00
#
_symmetry.space_group_name_H-M   'P 1'
#
loop_
_entity.id
_entity.type
_entity.pdbx_description
1 polymer ?
#
loop_
_entity_poly.entity_id
_entity_poly.type
_entity_poly.pdbx_seq_one_letter_code
_entity_poly.pdbx_strand_id
1 'polypeptide(L)' 'PDVAAPGVNILAAGRDLNAFVFMSGTSMACPHVSAVAALLKSWHPHWSPAAIKSAIVTT' A
#
# COMPACT_ATOMS: atom_id res chain seq x y z
N PRO A 1 6.88 -2.86 -12.97
CA PRO A 1 5.99 -2.51 -11.84
C PRO A 1 4.58 -2.33 -12.38
N ASP A 2 3.54 -2.76 -11.66
CA ASP A 2 2.14 -2.64 -12.12
C ASP A 2 1.49 -1.31 -11.71
N VAL A 3 1.90 -0.73 -10.57
CA VAL A 3 1.40 0.55 -10.04
C VAL A 3 2.51 1.25 -9.24
N ALA A 4 2.45 2.58 -9.16
CA ALA A 4 3.35 3.38 -8.33
C ALA A 4 2.60 3.96 -7.13
N ALA A 5 3.28 4.06 -5.99
CA ALA A 5 2.73 4.62 -4.76
C ALA A 5 3.82 5.39 -3.99
N PRO A 6 3.46 6.26 -3.02
CA PRO A 6 4.43 7.01 -2.23
C PRO A 6 5.38 6.09 -1.48
N GLY A 7 6.67 6.21 -1.76
CA GLY A 7 7.73 5.41 -1.14
C GLY A 7 8.97 6.21 -0.79
N VAL A 8 8.94 7.54 -0.85
CA VAL A 8 10.08 8.41 -0.52
C VAL A 8 9.67 9.33 0.62
N ASN A 9 10.53 9.45 1.63
CA ASN A 9 10.31 10.27 2.83
C ASN A 9 8.96 9.98 3.50
N ILE A 10 8.64 8.69 3.66
CA ILE A 10 7.44 8.24 4.35
C ILE A 10 7.72 8.20 5.85
N LEU A 11 6.91 8.90 6.64
CA LEU A 11 6.95 8.84 8.09
C LEU A 11 6.23 7.58 8.58
N ALA A 12 6.91 6.72 9.32
CA ALA A 12 6.35 5.50 9.87
C ALA A 12 6.85 5.26 11.30
N ALA A 13 6.16 4.36 12.03
CA ALA A 13 6.61 3.93 13.34
C ALA A 13 7.98 3.23 13.24
N GLY A 14 8.93 3.69 14.06
CA GLY A 14 10.26 3.12 14.17
C GLY A 14 10.30 1.89 15.09
N ARG A 15 11.48 1.28 15.18
CA ARG A 15 11.71 0.11 16.03
C ARG A 15 11.63 0.44 17.53
N ASP A 16 11.97 1.67 17.90
CA ASP A 16 11.94 2.12 19.28
C ASP A 16 10.53 2.58 19.68
N LEU A 17 10.14 2.31 20.93
CA LEU A 17 8.84 2.71 21.46
C LEU A 17 8.66 4.23 21.36
N ASN A 18 7.57 4.66 20.72
CA ASN A 18 7.23 6.07 20.46
C ASN A 18 8.17 6.82 19.49
N ALA A 19 9.00 6.11 18.72
CA ALA A 19 9.79 6.73 17.66
C ALA A 19 9.04 6.72 16.33
N PHE A 20 9.14 7.82 15.59
CA PHE A 20 8.79 7.88 14.18
C PHE A 20 10.05 8.17 13.36
N VAL A 21 10.16 7.51 12.21
CA VAL A 21 11.31 7.64 11.32
C VAL A 21 10.84 7.90 9.90
N PHE A 22 11.60 8.73 9.18
CA PHE A 22 11.44 8.87 7.74
C PHE A 22 12.22 7.77 7.03
N MET A 23 11.55 7.05 6.13
CA MET A 23 12.15 5.99 5.34
C MET A 23 11.79 6.15 3.86
N SER A 24 12.68 5.66 3.00
CA SER A 24 12.51 5.66 1.55
C SER A 24 12.82 4.27 1.00
N GLY A 25 11.97 3.79 0.08
CA GLY A 25 12.13 2.51 -0.59
C GLY A 25 10.82 1.99 -1.16
N THR A 26 10.90 1.02 -2.07
CA THR A 26 9.72 0.29 -2.57
C THR A 26 8.99 -0.45 -1.45
N SER A 27 9.70 -0.84 -0.39
CA SER A 27 9.13 -1.38 0.85
C SER A 27 8.17 -0.43 1.56
N MET A 28 8.27 0.89 1.34
CA MET A 28 7.36 1.90 1.88
C MET A 28 6.19 2.17 0.94
N ALA A 29 6.36 1.99 -0.37
CA ALA A 29 5.27 2.05 -1.34
C ALA A 29 4.34 0.83 -1.27
N CYS A 30 4.90 -0.36 -1.01
CA CYS A 30 4.15 -1.62 -0.89
C CYS A 30 2.96 -1.55 0.08
N PRO A 31 3.12 -1.16 1.36
CA PRO A 31 2.01 -1.11 2.32
C PRO A 31 0.90 -0.14 1.92
N HIS A 32 1.21 0.94 1.16
CA HIS A 32 0.17 1.83 0.62
C HIS A 32 -0.72 1.10 -0.38
N VAL A 33 -0.12 0.38 -1.34
CA VAL A 33 -0.89 -0.40 -2.33
C VAL A 33 -1.64 -1.55 -1.65
N SER A 34 -1.02 -2.24 -0.68
CA SER A 34 -1.68 -3.29 0.09
C SER A 34 -2.89 -2.77 0.86
N ALA A 35 -2.82 -1.57 1.44
CA ALA A 35 -3.94 -0.95 2.13
C ALA A 35 -5.12 -0.67 1.18
N VAL A 36 -4.85 -0.11 -0.01
CA VAL A 36 -5.88 0.12 -1.04
C VAL A 36 -6.51 -1.21 -1.48
N ALA A 37 -5.70 -2.24 -1.73
CA ALA A 37 -6.20 -3.57 -2.08
C ALA A 37 -7.07 -4.19 -0.97
N ALA A 38 -6.67 -4.02 0.29
CA ALA A 38 -7.45 -4.48 1.44
C ALA A 38 -8.79 -3.74 1.57
N LEU A 39 -8.81 -2.42 1.32
CA LEU A 39 -10.04 -1.62 1.31
C LEU A 39 -10.99 -2.07 0.19
N LEU A 40 -10.46 -2.29 -1.02
CA LEU A 40 -11.26 -2.83 -2.13
C LEU A 40 -11.80 -4.22 -1.79
N LYS A 41 -11.03 -5.07 -1.13
CA LYS A 41 -11.49 -6.40 -0.70
C LYS A 41 -12.57 -6.32 0.39
N SER A 42 -12.52 -5.33 1.28
CA SER A 42 -13.54 -5.17 2.32
C SER A 42 -14.87 -4.71 1.75
N TRP A 43 -14.85 -3.81 0.75
CA TRP A 43 -16.05 -3.34 0.06
C TRP A 43 -16.57 -4.31 -1.00
N HIS A 44 -15.67 -5.10 -1.59
CA HIS A 44 -16.00 -6.12 -2.58
C HIS A 44 -15.45 -7.50 -2.16
N PRO A 45 -16.06 -8.16 -1.15
CA PRO A 45 -15.57 -9.42 -0.60
C PRO A 45 -15.44 -10.55 -1.64
N HIS A 46 -16.24 -10.53 -2.69
CA HIS A 46 -16.26 -11.57 -3.74
C HIS A 46 -15.29 -11.30 -4.89
N TRP A 47 -14.66 -10.13 -4.97
CA TRP A 47 -13.71 -9.85 -6.04
C TRP A 47 -12.48 -10.76 -5.96
N SER A 48 -12.05 -11.24 -7.13
CA SER A 48 -10.82 -12.01 -7.28
C SER A 48 -9.60 -11.09 -7.14
N PRO A 49 -8.41 -11.64 -6.84
CA PRO A 49 -7.16 -10.84 -6.83
C PRO A 49 -6.91 -10.11 -8.15
N ALA A 50 -7.26 -10.74 -9.28
CA ALA A 50 -7.13 -10.13 -10.61
C ALA A 50 -8.08 -8.94 -10.79
N ALA A 51 -9.31 -9.03 -10.29
CA ALA A 51 -10.27 -7.92 -10.35
C ALA A 51 -9.80 -6.73 -9.50
N ILE A 52 -9.26 -6.97 -8.30
CA ILE A 52 -8.70 -5.91 -7.45
C ILE A 52 -7.49 -5.26 -8.12
N LYS A 53 -6.56 -6.05 -8.67
CA LYS A 53 -5.42 -5.50 -9.42
C LYS A 53 -5.88 -4.67 -10.61
N SER A 54 -6.85 -5.17 -11.39
CA SER A 54 -7.42 -4.44 -12.51
C SER A 54 -7.97 -3.08 -12.06
N ALA A 55 -8.78 -3.07 -11.00
CA ALA A 55 -9.38 -1.85 -10.47
C ALA A 55 -8.34 -0.82 -10.02
N ILE A 56 -7.21 -1.24 -9.45
CA ILE A 56 -6.14 -0.34 -9.00
C ILE A 56 -5.33 0.24 -10.18
N VAL A 57 -5.12 -0.55 -11.24
CA VAL A 57 -4.23 -0.15 -12.34
C VAL A 57 -4.93 0.74 -13.37
N THR A 58 -6.24 0.58 -13.56
CA THR A 58 -7.01 1.30 -14.58
C THR A 58 -7.61 2.63 -14.11
N THR A 59 -7.34 3.03 -12.87
CA THR A 59 -7.80 4.30 -12.26
C THR A 59 -6.63 5.21 -11.96
#